data_AF-A0A1B6MCF4-F1
#
_entry.id   AF-A0A1B6MCF4-F1
#
_cell.length_a   1.000
_cell.length_b   1.000
_cell.length_c   1.000
_cell.angle_alpha   90.00
_cell.angle_beta   90.00
_cell.angle_gamma   90.00
#
_symmetry.space_group_name_H-M   'P 1'
#
loop_
_entity.id
_entity.type
_entity.pdbx_description
1 polymer ?
#
loop_
_entity_poly.entity_id
_entity_poly.type
_entity_poly.pdbx_seq_one_letter_code
_entity_poly.pdbx_strand_id
1 'polypeptide(L)'
;CDHLQPTMWLGTEDGCIHVYNSSDNIRIKKNKIKIQHGSSVHSIIYLDNRVFVSLANGDISVYMRDSNGVWNTSQPYTVTVGSVANPVTRMVPISGKLWCSCHNTIKVLNISTLSVEHQFSGSGETQRSISCMAVSGLGVWLSLQHSAVIRLFHAASYDCLGEVNIAPAVTKMLASCDDIIRQHKAACLRVTSLLASQDLLWVGTSAGVILTMPLPHVSATTTKISQALQVTGRSKCVPHGHTGHVRFLTVVESTSQRGETKRFSHTKESTVHPRVLVISGGDGYEDFRSAGVSEVAGREDSTNHLLLWQT
;
A
#
# COMPACT_ATOMS: atom_id res chain seq x y z
N CYS A 1 18.94 -27.29 4.87
CA CYS A 1 17.69 -26.95 5.58
C CYS A 1 16.71 -26.34 4.57
N ASP A 2 15.93 -27.19 3.89
CA ASP A 2 15.07 -26.80 2.75
C ASP A 2 13.63 -26.40 3.17
N HIS A 3 13.38 -26.18 4.46
CA HIS A 3 12.02 -26.19 5.03
C HIS A 3 11.27 -24.85 5.05
N LEU A 4 11.88 -23.75 4.60
CA LEU A 4 11.23 -22.43 4.55
C LEU A 4 11.14 -21.91 3.12
N GLN A 5 10.44 -22.65 2.27
CA GLN A 5 10.22 -22.19 0.89
C GLN A 5 9.28 -20.98 0.87
N PRO A 6 9.62 -19.92 0.11
CA PRO A 6 8.78 -18.75 -0.07
C PRO A 6 7.46 -19.16 -0.74
N THR A 7 6.37 -18.54 -0.30
CA THR A 7 5.04 -18.83 -0.82
C THR A 7 4.31 -17.56 -1.23
N MET A 8 3.59 -17.60 -2.34
CA MET A 8 2.64 -16.58 -2.76
C MET A 8 1.23 -16.99 -2.34
N TRP A 9 0.46 -16.05 -1.78
CA TRP A 9 -0.92 -16.24 -1.36
C TRP A 9 -1.83 -15.34 -2.19
N LEU A 10 -2.86 -15.91 -2.80
CA LEU A 10 -3.83 -15.19 -3.61
C LEU A 10 -5.23 -15.47 -3.09
N GLY A 11 -5.88 -14.44 -2.56
CA GLY A 11 -7.27 -14.47 -2.10
C GLY A 11 -8.24 -14.01 -3.18
N THR A 12 -9.44 -14.57 -3.20
CA THR A 12 -10.50 -14.28 -4.17
C THR A 12 -11.80 -13.86 -3.48
N GLU A 13 -12.71 -13.28 -4.27
CA GLU A 13 -13.98 -12.75 -3.79
C GLU A 13 -14.96 -13.84 -3.32
N ASP A 14 -14.83 -15.06 -3.83
CA ASP A 14 -15.59 -16.24 -3.39
C ASP A 14 -15.01 -16.88 -2.11
N GLY A 15 -14.03 -16.24 -1.46
CA GLY A 15 -13.43 -16.70 -0.21
C GLY A 15 -12.38 -17.79 -0.38
N CYS A 16 -11.96 -18.09 -1.61
CA CYS A 16 -10.88 -19.02 -1.86
C CYS A 16 -9.50 -18.35 -1.67
N ILE A 17 -8.54 -19.11 -1.13
CA ILE A 17 -7.14 -18.75 -1.08
C ILE A 17 -6.32 -19.82 -1.79
N HIS A 18 -5.53 -19.39 -2.75
CA HIS A 18 -4.57 -20.23 -3.46
C HIS A 18 -3.16 -19.94 -2.95
N VAL A 19 -2.46 -21.00 -2.51
CA VAL A 19 -1.08 -20.89 -2.05
C VAL A 19 -0.16 -21.59 -3.04
N TYR A 20 0.80 -20.83 -3.55
CA TYR A 20 1.81 -21.27 -4.50
C TYR A 20 3.18 -21.21 -3.84
N ASN A 21 4.06 -22.12 -4.24
CA ASN A 21 5.46 -21.98 -3.93
C ASN A 21 6.10 -20.99 -4.92
N SER A 22 6.84 -20.00 -4.45
CA SER A 22 7.39 -18.97 -5.32
C SER A 22 8.45 -19.50 -6.30
N SER A 23 9.04 -20.66 -6.01
CA SER A 23 10.00 -21.33 -6.89
C SER A 23 9.34 -22.28 -7.90
N ASP A 24 8.04 -22.57 -7.77
CA ASP A 24 7.34 -23.48 -8.67
C ASP A 24 6.94 -22.75 -9.97
N ASN A 25 7.10 -23.42 -11.11
CA ASN A 25 6.59 -22.93 -12.38
C ASN A 25 5.06 -23.07 -12.41
N ILE A 26 4.37 -21.95 -12.19
CA ILE A 26 2.91 -21.89 -12.08
C ILE A 26 2.16 -22.33 -13.36
N ARG A 27 2.83 -22.34 -14.53
CA ARG A 27 2.21 -22.84 -15.77
C ARG A 27 2.10 -24.36 -15.81
N ILE A 28 2.96 -25.06 -15.06
CA ILE A 28 3.14 -26.51 -15.15
C ILE A 28 2.67 -27.20 -13.86
N LYS A 29 2.87 -26.56 -12.70
CA LYS A 29 2.47 -27.11 -11.41
C LYS A 29 1.13 -26.51 -10.97
N LYS A 30 0.14 -27.39 -10.77
CA LYS A 30 -1.15 -27.03 -10.13
C LYS A 30 -0.90 -26.51 -8.71
N ASN A 31 -1.77 -25.60 -8.26
CA ASN A 31 -1.78 -25.03 -6.90
C ASN A 31 -1.62 -26.15 -5.87
N LYS A 32 -0.60 -26.07 -5.01
CA LYS A 32 -0.37 -27.11 -4.01
C LYS A 32 -1.41 -27.09 -2.90
N ILE A 33 -1.91 -25.91 -2.54
CA ILE A 33 -2.87 -25.75 -1.44
C ILE A 33 -3.99 -24.79 -1.85
N LYS A 34 -5.23 -25.21 -1.58
CA LYS A 34 -6.45 -24.41 -1.72
C LYS A 34 -7.13 -24.37 -0.36
N ILE A 35 -7.41 -23.17 0.15
CA ILE A 35 -8.14 -22.94 1.40
C ILE A 35 -9.46 -22.28 1.05
N GLN A 36 -10.56 -22.74 1.63
CA GLN A 36 -11.89 -22.19 1.37
C GLN A 36 -12.46 -21.57 2.63
N HIS A 37 -12.73 -20.27 2.59
CA HIS A 37 -13.52 -19.55 3.59
C HIS A 37 -14.96 -19.37 3.13
N GLY A 38 -15.84 -19.04 4.07
CA GLY A 38 -17.25 -18.73 3.79
C GLY A 38 -17.51 -17.28 3.36
N SER A 39 -16.47 -16.48 3.12
CA SER A 39 -16.59 -15.05 2.81
C SER A 39 -15.39 -14.54 2.01
N SER A 40 -15.61 -13.50 1.21
CA SER A 40 -14.59 -12.83 0.38
C SER A 40 -13.33 -12.46 1.16
N VAL A 41 -12.17 -12.64 0.53
CA VAL A 41 -10.88 -12.23 1.09
C VAL A 41 -10.61 -10.76 0.74
N HIS A 42 -10.46 -9.90 1.75
CA HIS A 42 -10.29 -8.46 1.57
C HIS A 42 -8.83 -8.00 1.64
N SER A 43 -8.02 -8.57 2.54
CA SER A 43 -6.63 -8.19 2.72
C SER A 43 -5.83 -9.38 3.25
N ILE A 44 -4.59 -9.53 2.77
CA ILE A 44 -3.64 -10.53 3.23
C ILE A 44 -2.34 -9.81 3.59
N ILE A 45 -1.81 -10.06 4.77
CA ILE A 45 -0.48 -9.58 5.16
C ILE A 45 0.34 -10.74 5.70
N TYR A 46 1.64 -10.70 5.45
CA TYR A 46 2.61 -11.54 6.14
C TYR A 46 3.34 -10.71 7.18
N LEU A 47 3.35 -11.18 8.43
CA LEU A 47 4.00 -10.51 9.55
C LEU A 47 4.42 -11.57 10.57
N ASP A 48 5.66 -11.48 11.07
CA ASP A 48 6.13 -12.31 12.19
C ASP A 48 5.91 -13.82 11.97
N ASN A 49 6.30 -14.30 10.78
CA ASN A 49 6.12 -15.69 10.32
C ASN A 49 4.66 -16.19 10.32
N ARG A 50 3.71 -15.27 10.20
CA ARG A 50 2.27 -15.56 10.16
C ARG A 50 1.62 -14.84 8.99
N VAL A 51 0.55 -15.43 8.47
CA VAL A 51 -0.29 -14.81 7.44
C VAL A 51 -1.63 -14.46 8.06
N PHE A 52 -1.95 -13.16 8.09
CA PHE A 52 -3.25 -12.68 8.53
C PHE A 52 -4.10 -12.39 7.30
N VAL A 53 -5.32 -12.93 7.28
CA VAL A 53 -6.27 -12.82 6.18
C VAL A 53 -7.55 -12.21 6.71
N SER A 54 -7.92 -11.01 6.25
CA SER A 54 -9.21 -10.43 6.58
C SER A 54 -10.30 -10.89 5.62
N LEU A 55 -11.48 -11.15 6.17
CA LEU A 55 -12.63 -11.66 5.46
C LEU A 55 -13.81 -10.67 5.52
N ALA A 56 -14.71 -10.76 4.53
CA ALA A 56 -15.89 -9.90 4.43
C ALA A 56 -16.91 -10.07 5.57
N ASN A 57 -16.82 -11.14 6.36
CA ASN A 57 -17.63 -11.31 7.56
C ASN A 57 -17.09 -10.52 8.78
N GLY A 58 -15.90 -9.92 8.67
CA GLY A 58 -15.24 -9.20 9.75
C GLY A 58 -14.19 -10.00 10.51
N ASP A 59 -14.02 -11.29 10.20
CA ASP A 59 -13.00 -12.11 10.82
C ASP A 59 -11.62 -11.91 10.19
N ILE A 60 -10.59 -12.16 11.00
CA ILE A 60 -9.22 -12.32 10.56
C ILE A 60 -8.78 -13.75 10.87
N SER A 61 -8.47 -14.52 9.82
CA SER A 61 -7.85 -15.84 9.95
C SER A 61 -6.33 -15.71 9.96
N VAL A 62 -5.67 -16.39 10.88
CA VAL A 62 -4.22 -16.34 11.11
C VAL A 62 -3.63 -17.73 10.88
N TYR A 63 -2.77 -17.81 9.88
CA TYR A 63 -2.06 -19.03 9.48
C TYR A 63 -0.63 -18.99 9.98
N MET A 64 -0.16 -20.12 10.49
CA MET A 64 1.18 -20.30 11.04
C MET A 64 1.83 -21.54 10.43
N ARG A 65 3.15 -21.60 10.44
CA ARG A 65 3.88 -22.80 10.04
C ARG A 65 3.95 -23.80 11.21
N ASP A 66 3.88 -25.09 10.89
CA ASP A 66 4.13 -26.16 11.83
C ASP A 66 5.64 -26.33 12.10
N SER A 67 6.01 -27.31 12.93
CA SER A 67 7.41 -27.64 13.24
C SER A 67 8.23 -28.08 12.02
N ASN A 68 7.58 -28.49 10.92
CA ASN A 68 8.22 -28.89 9.68
C ASN A 68 8.34 -27.72 8.68
N GLY A 69 7.92 -26.52 9.05
CA GLY A 69 7.94 -25.34 8.19
C GLY A 69 6.81 -25.30 7.16
N VAL A 70 5.80 -26.18 7.27
CA VAL A 70 4.63 -26.22 6.37
C VAL A 70 3.52 -25.36 6.95
N TRP A 71 2.82 -24.60 6.10
CA TRP A 71 1.65 -23.83 6.54
C TRP A 71 0.56 -24.75 7.06
N ASN A 72 0.14 -24.58 8.31
CA ASN A 72 -1.03 -25.25 8.86
C ASN A 72 -2.29 -24.55 8.36
N THR A 73 -2.91 -25.13 7.33
CA THR A 73 -4.12 -24.56 6.70
C THR A 73 -5.42 -25.21 7.15
N SER A 74 -5.36 -26.28 7.97
CA SER A 74 -6.54 -26.98 8.45
C SER A 74 -7.13 -26.36 9.72
N GLN A 75 -6.28 -25.74 10.55
CA GLN A 75 -6.67 -25.16 11.82
C GLN A 75 -6.08 -23.74 11.98
N PRO A 76 -6.58 -22.76 11.19
CA PRO A 76 -6.21 -21.36 11.43
C PRO A 76 -6.77 -20.88 12.77
N TYR A 77 -6.07 -19.94 13.39
CA TYR A 77 -6.65 -19.17 14.48
C TYR A 77 -7.54 -18.08 13.90
N THR A 78 -8.72 -17.84 14.47
CA THR A 78 -9.66 -16.83 13.96
C THR A 78 -9.96 -15.79 15.04
N VAL A 79 -9.83 -14.51 14.68
CA VAL A 79 -10.22 -13.37 15.53
C VAL A 79 -11.34 -12.60 14.84
N THR A 80 -12.45 -12.36 15.53
CA THR A 80 -13.46 -11.41 15.05
C THR A 80 -13.02 -9.98 15.37
N VAL A 81 -12.71 -9.20 14.34
CA VAL A 81 -12.28 -7.80 14.49
C VAL A 81 -13.36 -6.84 13.99
N GLY A 82 -13.89 -7.07 12.79
CA GLY A 82 -14.96 -6.30 12.19
C GLY A 82 -16.33 -6.94 12.36
N SER A 83 -17.22 -6.65 11.41
CA SER A 83 -18.49 -7.35 11.21
C SER A 83 -18.82 -7.44 9.73
N VAL A 84 -19.91 -8.12 9.36
CA VAL A 84 -20.40 -8.14 7.97
C VAL A 84 -20.70 -6.72 7.46
N ALA A 85 -21.24 -5.85 8.32
CA ALA A 85 -21.55 -4.46 7.95
C ALA A 85 -20.30 -3.60 7.83
N ASN A 86 -19.29 -3.85 8.68
CA ASN A 86 -18.04 -3.09 8.72
C ASN A 86 -16.85 -4.07 8.71
N PRO A 87 -16.56 -4.72 7.57
CA PRO A 87 -15.50 -5.71 7.49
C PRO A 87 -14.12 -5.05 7.59
N VAL A 88 -13.11 -5.86 7.88
CA VAL A 88 -11.71 -5.39 7.86
C VAL A 88 -11.24 -5.27 6.42
N THR A 89 -11.08 -4.03 5.93
CA THR A 89 -10.75 -3.73 4.51
C THR A 89 -9.27 -3.43 4.26
N ARG A 90 -8.55 -2.95 5.27
CA ARG A 90 -7.09 -2.72 5.24
C ARG A 90 -6.47 -3.17 6.54
N MET A 91 -5.24 -3.66 6.45
CA MET A 91 -4.44 -4.10 7.56
C MET A 91 -3.03 -3.55 7.39
N VAL A 92 -2.47 -2.88 8.42
CA VAL A 92 -1.07 -2.43 8.41
C VAL A 92 -0.34 -2.77 9.70
N PRO A 93 0.84 -3.40 9.62
CA PRO A 93 1.63 -3.75 10.79
C PRO A 93 2.37 -2.52 11.34
N ILE A 94 2.29 -2.30 12.65
CA ILE A 94 2.99 -1.19 13.31
C ILE A 94 3.23 -1.51 14.79
N SER A 95 4.47 -1.37 15.26
CA SER A 95 4.85 -1.48 16.68
C SER A 95 4.34 -2.74 17.41
N GLY A 96 4.48 -3.92 16.78
CA GLY A 96 4.00 -5.19 17.35
C GLY A 96 2.48 -5.31 17.39
N LYS A 97 1.77 -4.44 16.67
CA LYS A 97 0.31 -4.45 16.54
C LYS A 97 -0.08 -4.49 15.08
N LEU A 98 -1.33 -4.82 14.85
CA LEU A 98 -1.96 -4.78 13.55
C LEU A 98 -3.14 -3.82 13.58
N TRP A 99 -3.04 -2.73 12.81
CA TRP A 99 -4.15 -1.79 12.67
C TRP A 99 -5.06 -2.28 11.56
N CYS A 100 -6.34 -2.47 11.89
CA CYS A 100 -7.38 -3.01 11.01
C CYS A 100 -8.45 -1.94 10.77
N SER A 101 -8.65 -1.52 9.52
CA SER A 101 -9.72 -0.57 9.20
C SER A 101 -11.06 -1.27 9.04
N CYS A 102 -12.06 -0.87 9.84
CA CYS A 102 -13.46 -1.29 9.75
C CYS A 102 -14.30 -0.04 9.46
N HIS A 103 -14.70 0.17 8.20
CA HIS A 103 -15.31 1.43 7.75
C HIS A 103 -14.39 2.64 8.05
N ASN A 104 -14.81 3.58 8.89
CA ASN A 104 -14.02 4.74 9.31
C ASN A 104 -13.28 4.53 10.65
N THR A 105 -13.46 3.38 11.28
CA THR A 105 -12.85 3.04 12.58
C THR A 105 -11.59 2.19 12.37
N ILE A 106 -10.55 2.46 13.15
CA ILE A 106 -9.36 1.62 13.24
C ILE A 106 -9.46 0.80 14.53
N LYS A 107 -9.36 -0.52 14.40
CA LYS A 107 -9.22 -1.45 15.52
C LYS A 107 -7.78 -1.94 15.59
N VAL A 108 -7.22 -1.95 16.78
CA VAL A 108 -5.82 -2.27 17.03
C VAL A 108 -5.74 -3.67 17.63
N LEU A 109 -5.30 -4.62 16.81
CA LEU A 109 -5.11 -6.03 17.18
C LEU A 109 -3.68 -6.23 17.69
N ASN A 110 -3.51 -6.79 18.89
CA ASN A 110 -2.21 -7.24 19.35
C ASN A 110 -1.86 -8.55 18.65
N ILE A 111 -0.69 -8.60 18.01
CA ILE A 111 -0.31 -9.77 17.21
C ILE A 111 0.13 -10.94 18.10
N SER A 112 0.58 -10.72 19.32
CA SER A 112 0.98 -11.79 20.24
C SER A 112 -0.21 -12.46 20.91
N THR A 113 -1.16 -11.66 21.43
CA THR A 113 -2.34 -12.18 22.13
C THR A 113 -3.53 -12.45 21.22
N LEU A 114 -3.50 -11.93 19.99
CA LEU A 114 -4.59 -11.99 19.02
C LEU A 114 -5.91 -11.42 19.57
N SER A 115 -5.81 -10.36 20.38
CA SER A 115 -6.95 -9.64 20.94
C SER A 115 -6.97 -8.17 20.50
N VAL A 116 -8.16 -7.62 20.27
CA VAL A 116 -8.34 -6.19 19.98
C VAL A 116 -8.15 -5.40 21.29
N GLU A 117 -7.14 -4.55 21.35
CA GLU A 117 -6.78 -3.78 22.55
C GLU A 117 -7.36 -2.37 22.55
N HIS A 118 -7.56 -1.79 21.38
CA HIS A 118 -7.96 -0.39 21.23
C HIS A 118 -8.80 -0.19 19.98
N GLN A 119 -9.65 0.84 19.97
CA GLN A 119 -10.27 1.35 18.75
C GLN A 119 -10.35 2.87 18.77
N PHE A 120 -10.27 3.50 17.60
CA PHE A 120 -10.44 4.93 17.44
C PHE A 120 -10.94 5.25 16.02
N SER A 121 -11.49 6.46 15.82
CA SER A 121 -11.95 6.89 14.50
C SER A 121 -10.79 7.47 13.69
N GLY A 122 -10.66 7.07 12.42
CA GLY A 122 -9.68 7.63 11.49
C GLY A 122 -10.03 9.05 11.01
N SER A 123 -11.25 9.52 11.30
CA SER A 123 -11.73 10.87 11.00
C SER A 123 -12.94 11.27 11.83
N GLY A 124 -13.22 12.57 11.91
CA GLY A 124 -14.53 13.07 12.38
C GLY A 124 -15.68 12.79 11.41
N GLU A 125 -15.36 12.52 10.13
CA GLU A 125 -16.34 12.13 9.11
C GLU A 125 -16.79 10.68 9.32
N THR A 126 -18.10 10.46 9.46
CA THR A 126 -18.68 9.13 9.75
C THR A 126 -19.14 8.36 8.51
N GLN A 127 -19.30 9.05 7.38
CA GLN A 127 -19.89 8.48 6.17
C GLN A 127 -18.86 7.84 5.22
N ARG A 128 -17.57 8.16 5.38
CA ARG A 128 -16.53 7.71 4.45
C ARG A 128 -15.65 6.66 5.13
N SER A 129 -15.48 5.52 4.47
CA SER A 129 -14.56 4.49 4.96
C SER A 129 -13.10 4.84 4.65
N ILE A 130 -12.17 4.25 5.39
CA ILE A 130 -10.73 4.33 5.13
C ILE A 130 -10.41 3.56 3.85
N SER A 131 -9.75 4.22 2.91
CA SER A 131 -9.43 3.68 1.57
C SER A 131 -7.99 3.20 1.43
N CYS A 132 -7.04 3.89 2.06
CA CYS A 132 -5.62 3.56 2.00
C CYS A 132 -4.97 3.76 3.37
N MET A 133 -3.93 2.97 3.65
CA MET A 133 -3.09 3.11 4.83
C MET A 133 -1.63 2.85 4.45
N ALA A 134 -0.69 3.61 5.01
CA ALA A 134 0.75 3.40 4.83
C ALA A 134 1.51 3.71 6.12
N VAL A 135 2.57 2.96 6.41
CA VAL A 135 3.32 3.04 7.67
C VAL A 135 4.68 3.65 7.43
N SER A 136 5.09 4.59 8.29
CA SER A 136 6.42 5.21 8.29
C SER A 136 6.86 5.54 9.71
N GLY A 137 7.91 4.88 10.21
CA GLY A 137 8.39 5.07 11.58
C GLY A 137 7.26 4.79 12.59
N LEU A 138 6.99 5.74 13.49
CA LEU A 138 5.85 5.69 14.43
C LEU A 138 4.58 6.38 13.89
N GLY A 139 4.53 6.64 12.58
CA GLY A 139 3.40 7.28 11.91
C GLY A 139 2.63 6.33 11.02
N VAL A 140 1.30 6.45 11.04
CA VAL A 140 0.40 5.77 10.09
C VAL A 140 -0.37 6.81 9.29
N TRP A 141 -0.13 6.83 7.98
CA TRP A 141 -0.85 7.64 7.03
C TRP A 141 -2.13 6.94 6.60
N LEU A 142 -3.22 7.69 6.50
CA LEU A 142 -4.49 7.18 5.97
C LEU A 142 -5.16 8.17 5.03
N SER A 143 -6.03 7.65 4.17
CA SER A 143 -6.99 8.43 3.38
C SER A 143 -8.39 7.83 3.52
N LEU A 144 -9.40 8.66 3.29
CA LEU A 144 -10.79 8.20 3.19
C LEU A 144 -11.22 8.04 1.74
N GLN A 145 -12.26 7.25 1.50
CA GLN A 145 -12.91 7.17 0.20
C GLN A 145 -13.39 8.56 -0.24
N HIS A 146 -13.31 8.85 -1.54
CA HIS A 146 -13.73 10.14 -2.13
C HIS A 146 -13.06 11.38 -1.50
N SER A 147 -11.86 11.25 -0.94
CA SER A 147 -11.13 12.36 -0.32
C SER A 147 -9.76 12.59 -0.98
N ALA A 148 -9.42 13.86 -1.15
CA ALA A 148 -8.08 14.33 -1.49
C ALA A 148 -7.25 14.72 -0.25
N VAL A 149 -7.75 14.39 0.96
CA VAL A 149 -7.07 14.63 2.23
C VAL A 149 -6.45 13.35 2.74
N ILE A 150 -5.17 13.43 3.10
CA ILE A 150 -4.45 12.39 3.85
C ILE A 150 -4.24 12.86 5.29
N ARG A 151 -4.25 11.92 6.23
CA ARG A 151 -4.07 12.18 7.66
C ARG A 151 -2.95 11.32 8.22
N LEU A 152 -2.19 11.86 9.15
CA LEU A 152 -1.12 11.13 9.84
C LEU A 152 -1.51 10.91 11.30
N PHE A 153 -1.45 9.66 11.73
CA PHE A 153 -1.73 9.24 13.10
C PHE A 153 -0.48 8.73 13.80
N HIS A 154 -0.39 8.95 15.10
CA HIS A 154 0.68 8.42 15.93
C HIS A 154 0.39 6.96 16.34
N ALA A 155 1.39 6.09 16.19
CA ALA A 155 1.24 4.65 16.43
C ALA A 155 0.93 4.28 17.89
N ALA A 156 1.44 5.06 18.86
CA ALA A 156 1.31 4.74 20.27
C ALA A 156 0.15 5.47 20.97
N SER A 157 -0.04 6.76 20.66
CA SER A 157 -1.11 7.56 21.29
C SER A 157 -2.42 7.56 20.50
N TYR A 158 -2.39 7.10 19.24
CA TYR A 158 -3.53 7.11 18.32
C TYR A 158 -4.08 8.50 17.98
N ASP A 159 -3.33 9.56 18.31
CA ASP A 159 -3.71 10.93 17.99
C ASP A 159 -3.48 11.25 16.50
N CYS A 160 -4.35 12.08 15.94
CA CYS A 160 -4.13 12.70 14.64
C CYS A 160 -3.07 13.80 14.78
N LEU A 161 -1.91 13.59 14.16
CA LEU A 161 -0.76 14.49 14.20
C LEU A 161 -0.87 15.64 13.18
N GLY A 162 -1.63 15.43 12.10
CA GLY A 162 -1.84 16.43 11.05
C GLY A 162 -2.55 15.88 9.83
N GLU A 163 -2.99 16.79 8.96
CA GLU A 163 -3.69 16.50 7.71
C GLU A 163 -3.09 17.29 6.55
N VAL A 164 -3.18 16.73 5.33
CA VAL A 164 -2.70 17.37 4.11
C VAL A 164 -3.76 17.25 3.03
N ASN A 165 -4.18 18.37 2.46
CA ASN A 165 -4.98 18.38 1.25
C ASN A 165 -4.05 18.39 0.03
N ILE A 166 -4.08 17.32 -0.77
CA ILE A 166 -3.24 17.20 -1.97
C ILE A 166 -3.84 17.90 -3.20
N ALA A 167 -5.11 18.32 -3.14
CA ALA A 167 -5.82 18.87 -4.29
C ALA A 167 -5.11 20.07 -4.95
N PRO A 168 -4.59 21.07 -4.21
CA PRO A 168 -3.91 22.20 -4.83
C PRO A 168 -2.69 21.80 -5.67
N ALA A 169 -1.92 20.80 -5.21
CA ALA A 169 -0.73 20.33 -5.91
C ALA A 169 -1.08 19.55 -7.18
N VAL A 170 -2.14 18.73 -7.14
CA VAL A 170 -2.65 18.03 -8.31
C VAL A 170 -3.22 19.00 -9.33
N THR A 171 -4.07 19.94 -8.91
CA THR A 171 -4.65 20.96 -9.81
C THR A 171 -3.58 21.79 -10.50
N LYS A 172 -2.49 22.13 -9.77
CA LYS A 172 -1.34 22.81 -10.37
C LYS A 172 -0.64 21.97 -11.45
N MET A 173 -0.52 20.66 -11.24
CA MET A 173 0.08 19.76 -12.23
C MET A 173 -0.80 19.59 -13.48
N LEU A 174 -2.12 19.61 -13.31
CA LEU A 174 -3.09 19.55 -14.40
C LEU A 174 -3.29 20.89 -15.14
N ALA A 175 -2.53 21.94 -14.79
CA ALA A 175 -2.73 23.27 -15.36
C ALA A 175 -2.49 23.35 -16.87
N SER A 176 -1.65 22.47 -17.41
CA SER A 176 -1.36 22.32 -18.84
C SER A 176 -2.40 21.50 -19.61
N CYS A 177 -3.31 20.81 -18.91
CA CYS A 177 -4.36 20.01 -19.53
C CYS A 177 -5.49 20.90 -20.06
N ASP A 178 -6.22 20.39 -21.06
CA ASP A 178 -7.47 20.99 -21.55
C ASP A 178 -8.44 21.28 -20.38
N ASP A 179 -9.14 22.41 -20.46
CA ASP A 179 -9.99 22.91 -19.38
C ASP A 179 -11.09 21.90 -19.00
N ILE A 180 -11.67 21.18 -19.96
CA ILE A 180 -12.73 20.19 -19.74
C ILE A 180 -12.14 18.99 -18.97
N ILE A 181 -10.99 18.49 -19.43
CA ILE A 181 -10.29 17.37 -18.79
C ILE A 181 -9.86 17.75 -17.37
N ARG A 182 -9.28 18.94 -17.21
CA ARG A 182 -8.81 19.46 -15.91
C ARG A 182 -9.96 19.55 -14.91
N GLN A 183 -11.10 20.13 -15.31
CA GLN A 183 -12.27 20.24 -14.44
C GLN A 183 -12.82 18.87 -14.05
N HIS A 184 -12.90 17.93 -14.98
CA HIS A 184 -13.35 16.57 -14.70
C HIS A 184 -12.43 15.85 -13.70
N LYS A 185 -11.11 15.84 -13.97
CA LYS A 185 -10.11 15.23 -13.10
C LYS A 185 -10.08 15.87 -11.70
N ALA A 186 -10.25 17.19 -11.60
CA ALA A 186 -10.30 17.91 -10.33
C ALA A 186 -11.58 17.60 -9.53
N ALA A 187 -12.74 17.55 -10.17
CA ALA A 187 -14.02 17.25 -9.51
C ALA A 187 -14.08 15.82 -8.94
N CYS A 188 -13.43 14.87 -9.60
CA CYS A 188 -13.36 13.47 -9.17
C CYS A 188 -12.09 13.16 -8.35
N LEU A 189 -11.32 14.17 -7.94
CA LEU A 189 -10.03 13.96 -7.30
C LEU A 189 -10.16 13.26 -5.95
N ARG A 190 -9.43 12.15 -5.82
CA ARG A 190 -9.29 11.38 -4.58
C ARG A 190 -7.95 10.66 -4.55
N VAL A 191 -7.50 10.35 -3.33
CA VAL A 191 -6.38 9.44 -3.11
C VAL A 191 -6.82 8.01 -3.43
N THR A 192 -6.01 7.30 -4.20
CA THR A 192 -6.29 5.93 -4.64
C THR A 192 -5.25 4.92 -4.13
N SER A 193 -4.03 5.37 -3.82
CA SER A 193 -2.98 4.54 -3.25
C SER A 193 -2.00 5.37 -2.42
N LEU A 194 -1.44 4.74 -1.38
CA LEU A 194 -0.41 5.31 -0.52
C LEU A 194 0.72 4.29 -0.35
N LEU A 195 1.96 4.78 -0.38
CA LEU A 195 3.14 3.97 -0.10
C LEU A 195 4.19 4.84 0.60
N ALA A 196 4.72 4.37 1.72
CA ALA A 196 5.89 4.99 2.35
C ALA A 196 7.14 4.21 1.93
N SER A 197 8.13 4.89 1.36
CA SER A 197 9.39 4.28 0.92
C SER A 197 10.50 5.32 0.86
N GLN A 198 11.68 4.98 1.37
CA GLN A 198 12.89 5.82 1.34
C GLN A 198 12.63 7.28 1.73
N ASP A 199 12.12 7.51 2.94
CA ASP A 199 11.82 8.85 3.48
C ASP A 199 10.81 9.68 2.68
N LEU A 200 10.10 9.06 1.73
CA LEU A 200 9.04 9.67 0.94
C LEU A 200 7.71 8.94 1.12
N LEU A 201 6.65 9.72 1.27
CA LEU A 201 5.28 9.28 1.07
C LEU A 201 4.91 9.49 -0.39
N TRP A 202 4.61 8.39 -1.07
CA TRP A 202 4.08 8.33 -2.42
C TRP A 202 2.56 8.30 -2.37
N VAL A 203 1.93 9.17 -3.14
CA VAL A 203 0.47 9.31 -3.20
C VAL A 203 0.02 9.18 -4.64
N GLY A 204 -0.72 8.11 -4.93
CA GLY A 204 -1.42 7.93 -6.20
C GLY A 204 -2.81 8.54 -6.14
N THR A 205 -3.25 9.13 -7.25
CA THR A 205 -4.52 9.85 -7.34
C THR A 205 -5.43 9.33 -8.43
N SER A 206 -6.73 9.65 -8.35
CA SER A 206 -7.69 9.36 -9.41
C SER A 206 -7.44 10.14 -10.70
N ALA A 207 -6.69 11.24 -10.66
CA ALA A 207 -6.30 12.01 -11.84
C ALA A 207 -5.09 11.44 -12.58
N GLY A 208 -4.46 10.39 -12.03
CA GLY A 208 -3.27 9.75 -12.57
C GLY A 208 -1.95 10.42 -12.20
N VAL A 209 -2.05 11.57 -11.54
CA VAL A 209 -0.92 12.28 -10.93
C VAL A 209 -0.38 11.47 -9.74
N ILE A 210 0.95 11.35 -9.68
CA ILE A 210 1.69 10.78 -8.56
C ILE A 210 2.42 11.90 -7.83
N LEU A 211 2.24 11.96 -6.52
CA LEU A 211 2.91 12.93 -5.65
C LEU A 211 3.91 12.21 -4.76
N THR A 212 5.01 12.90 -4.46
CA THR A 212 5.93 12.53 -3.39
C THR A 212 5.96 13.62 -2.33
N MET A 213 6.02 13.26 -1.06
CA MET A 213 6.18 14.18 0.06
C MET A 213 7.22 13.62 1.05
N PRO A 214 8.14 14.43 1.58
CA PRO A 214 9.04 13.99 2.64
C PRO A 214 8.26 13.49 3.86
N LEU A 215 8.66 12.32 4.37
CA LEU A 215 8.09 11.77 5.58
C LEU A 215 8.57 12.57 6.80
N PRO A 216 7.67 13.06 7.65
CA PRO A 216 8.04 13.73 8.87
C PRO A 216 8.63 12.72 9.86
N HIS A 217 9.59 13.17 10.67
CA HIS A 217 10.11 12.36 11.76
C HIS A 217 9.09 12.33 12.91
N VAL A 218 8.52 11.16 13.16
CA VAL A 218 7.57 10.91 14.24
C VAL A 218 8.27 10.14 15.36
N SER A 219 8.38 10.76 16.53
CA SER A 219 8.97 10.19 17.75
C SER A 219 7.89 9.87 18.78
N ALA A 220 8.25 9.11 19.83
CA ALA A 220 7.30 8.72 20.89
C ALA A 220 6.64 9.92 21.62
N THR A 221 7.31 11.09 21.64
CA THR A 221 6.80 12.32 22.28
C THR A 221 6.14 13.28 21.28
N THR A 222 6.00 12.89 20.00
CA THR A 222 5.39 13.74 18.98
C THR A 222 3.88 13.78 19.19
N THR A 223 3.36 14.93 19.60
CA THR A 223 1.91 15.16 19.79
C THR A 223 1.26 15.91 18.63
N LYS A 224 2.05 16.73 17.92
CA LYS A 224 1.66 17.43 16.69
C LYS A 224 2.89 17.60 15.81
N ILE A 225 2.69 17.71 14.51
CA ILE A 225 3.78 18.13 13.60
C ILE A 225 3.77 19.65 13.52
N SER A 226 4.84 20.26 14.03
CA SER A 226 5.04 21.71 14.07
C SER A 226 5.29 22.33 12.69
N GLN A 227 5.92 21.58 11.78
CA GLN A 227 6.08 21.97 10.40
C GLN A 227 4.80 21.64 9.62
N ALA A 228 4.16 22.64 9.02
CA ALA A 228 2.99 22.40 8.18
C ALA A 228 3.35 21.33 7.14
N LEU A 229 2.61 20.22 7.14
CA LEU A 229 2.71 19.18 6.15
C LEU A 229 2.23 19.78 4.82
N GLN A 230 3.15 20.39 4.08
CA GLN A 230 2.82 21.05 2.82
C GLN A 230 3.30 20.22 1.65
N VAL A 231 2.49 20.18 0.61
CA VAL A 231 2.90 19.71 -0.71
C VAL A 231 3.64 20.85 -1.44
N THR A 232 4.66 21.43 -0.80
CA THR A 232 5.46 22.55 -1.35
C THR A 232 6.96 22.34 -1.09
N GLY A 233 7.80 22.88 -1.98
CA GLY A 233 9.27 22.87 -1.86
C GLY A 233 9.93 21.54 -2.23
N ARG A 234 9.90 20.55 -1.31
CA ARG A 234 10.53 19.22 -1.48
C ARG A 234 9.58 18.13 -1.94
N SER A 235 8.28 18.32 -1.72
CA SER A 235 7.24 17.45 -2.26
C SER A 235 7.13 17.69 -3.76
N LYS A 236 7.41 16.67 -4.58
CA LYS A 236 7.42 16.80 -6.04
C LYS A 236 6.24 16.05 -6.62
N CYS A 237 5.41 16.75 -7.38
CA CYS A 237 4.57 16.09 -8.37
C CYS A 237 5.50 15.52 -9.43
N VAL A 238 5.42 14.22 -9.67
CA VAL A 238 6.34 13.57 -10.61
C VAL A 238 5.82 13.82 -12.02
N PRO A 239 6.64 14.33 -12.97
CA PRO A 239 6.15 14.83 -14.25
C PRO A 239 5.46 13.76 -15.11
N HIS A 240 5.71 12.48 -14.81
CA HIS A 240 5.03 11.37 -15.44
C HIS A 240 4.02 10.73 -14.48
N GLY A 241 2.95 10.23 -15.05
CA GLY A 241 1.95 9.46 -14.33
C GLY A 241 1.07 8.70 -15.30
N HIS A 242 -0.18 8.56 -14.91
CA HIS A 242 -1.18 7.77 -15.61
C HIS A 242 -2.22 8.71 -16.24
N THR A 243 -2.83 8.30 -17.36
CA THR A 243 -3.93 9.08 -17.96
C THR A 243 -5.20 8.99 -17.13
N GLY A 244 -5.41 7.84 -16.46
CA GLY A 244 -6.51 7.58 -15.52
C GLY A 244 -6.03 7.27 -14.10
N HIS A 245 -6.68 6.34 -13.40
CA HIS A 245 -6.42 6.14 -11.97
C HIS A 245 -5.06 5.47 -11.70
N VAL A 246 -4.31 5.98 -10.72
CA VAL A 246 -3.21 5.20 -10.12
C VAL A 246 -3.85 4.10 -9.26
N ARG A 247 -3.79 2.83 -9.70
CA ARG A 247 -4.46 1.71 -9.04
C ARG A 247 -3.70 1.13 -7.87
N PHE A 248 -2.37 1.12 -7.95
CA PHE A 248 -1.53 0.69 -6.84
C PHE A 248 -0.16 1.37 -6.88
N LEU A 249 0.46 1.41 -5.71
CA LEU A 249 1.87 1.71 -5.52
C LEU A 249 2.47 0.54 -4.76
N THR A 250 3.64 0.08 -5.19
CA THR A 250 4.39 -0.95 -4.49
C THR A 250 5.88 -0.68 -4.57
N VAL A 251 6.65 -1.37 -3.74
CA VAL A 251 8.09 -1.27 -3.69
C VAL A 251 8.71 -2.64 -3.93
N VAL A 252 9.79 -2.67 -4.70
CA VAL A 252 10.61 -3.85 -4.91
C VAL A 252 12.04 -3.51 -4.55
N GLU A 253 12.64 -4.32 -3.69
CA GLU A 253 14.05 -4.23 -3.38
C GLU A 253 14.84 -5.11 -4.35
N SER A 254 15.72 -4.50 -5.14
CA SER A 254 16.65 -5.22 -6.00
C SER A 254 17.95 -5.44 -5.22
N THR A 255 18.19 -6.69 -4.86
CA THR A 255 19.53 -7.16 -4.57
C THR A 255 20.21 -7.41 -5.91
N SER A 256 20.95 -6.42 -6.41
CA SER A 256 21.77 -6.60 -7.59
C SER A 256 22.90 -7.59 -7.28
N GLN A 257 22.67 -8.89 -7.47
CA GLN A 257 23.79 -9.81 -7.69
C GLN A 257 24.33 -9.52 -9.09
N ARG A 258 25.38 -8.70 -9.17
CA ARG A 258 26.22 -8.71 -10.36
C ARG A 258 26.75 -10.14 -10.49
N GLY A 259 26.23 -10.89 -11.47
CA GLY A 259 26.87 -12.11 -11.92
C GLY A 259 28.23 -11.73 -12.50
N GLU A 260 29.27 -11.78 -11.68
CA GLU A 260 30.65 -11.66 -12.15
C GLU A 260 31.00 -12.92 -12.93
N THR A 261 31.01 -12.80 -14.26
CA THR A 261 31.95 -13.56 -15.08
C THR A 261 33.35 -13.25 -14.58
N LYS A 262 33.91 -14.16 -13.79
CA LYS A 262 35.27 -14.08 -13.23
C LYS A 262 36.29 -13.64 -14.28
N ARG A 263 36.85 -12.44 -14.10
CA ARG A 263 38.25 -12.15 -14.44
C ARG A 263 38.89 -11.45 -13.25
N PHE A 264 39.93 -12.10 -12.75
CA PHE A 264 40.74 -11.72 -11.60
C PHE A 264 41.18 -10.25 -11.67
N SER A 265 40.78 -9.45 -10.69
CA SER A 265 41.65 -8.41 -10.12
C SER A 265 41.14 -8.03 -8.73
N HIS A 266 42.05 -8.03 -7.76
CA HIS A 266 41.81 -7.60 -6.39
C HIS A 266 41.46 -6.11 -6.33
N THR A 267 40.24 -5.75 -5.94
CA THR A 267 39.97 -4.44 -5.29
C THR A 267 38.60 -4.41 -4.57
N LYS A 268 38.67 -4.07 -3.28
CA LYS A 268 37.67 -3.44 -2.38
C LYS A 268 36.23 -4.00 -2.34
N GLU A 269 35.85 -4.48 -1.16
CA GLU A 269 34.46 -4.68 -0.73
C GLU A 269 33.66 -3.38 -0.90
N SER A 270 32.89 -3.28 -1.98
CA SER A 270 31.85 -2.26 -2.11
C SER A 270 30.64 -2.74 -1.33
N THR A 271 30.22 -1.99 -0.31
CA THR A 271 28.91 -2.15 0.33
C THR A 271 27.81 -2.03 -0.72
N VAL A 272 27.25 -3.16 -1.13
CA VAL A 272 26.14 -3.19 -2.09
C VAL A 272 24.90 -2.69 -1.37
N HIS A 273 24.57 -1.41 -1.54
CA HIS A 273 23.29 -0.89 -1.07
C HIS A 273 22.16 -1.48 -1.93
N PRO A 274 21.13 -2.08 -1.31
CA PRO A 274 19.98 -2.58 -2.06
C PRO A 274 19.32 -1.41 -2.80
N ARG A 275 19.10 -1.58 -4.10
CA ARG A 275 18.45 -0.56 -4.91
C ARG A 275 16.95 -0.74 -4.76
N VAL A 276 16.29 0.25 -4.18
CA VAL A 276 14.83 0.25 -4.04
C VAL A 276 14.23 0.81 -5.32
N LEU A 277 13.16 0.18 -5.79
CA LEU A 277 12.38 0.61 -6.93
C LEU A 277 10.93 0.76 -6.50
N VAL A 278 10.38 1.96 -6.68
CA VAL A 278 8.93 2.19 -6.52
C VAL A 278 8.24 1.91 -7.85
N ILE A 279 7.13 1.20 -7.83
CA ILE A 279 6.34 0.85 -9.01
C ILE A 279 4.93 1.42 -8.83
N SER A 280 4.45 2.18 -9.81
CA SER A 280 3.05 2.56 -9.92
C SER A 280 2.38 1.78 -11.05
N GLY A 281 1.17 1.26 -10.77
CA GLY A 281 0.33 0.67 -11.80
C GLY A 281 -0.95 1.47 -11.98
N GLY A 282 -1.35 1.73 -13.21
CA GLY A 282 -2.51 2.56 -13.51
C GLY A 282 -2.89 2.56 -14.99
N ASP A 283 -3.87 3.39 -15.32
CA ASP A 283 -4.43 3.51 -16.66
C ASP A 283 -3.57 4.43 -17.53
N GLY A 284 -3.07 3.93 -18.66
CA GLY A 284 -2.27 4.74 -19.59
C GLY A 284 -0.97 5.29 -19.00
N TYR A 285 -0.27 6.07 -19.83
CA TYR A 285 0.90 6.86 -19.48
C TYR A 285 0.67 8.31 -19.87
N GLU A 286 1.01 9.25 -18.98
CA GLU A 286 0.87 10.69 -19.20
C GLU A 286 2.15 11.42 -18.79
N ASP A 287 2.63 12.35 -19.62
CA ASP A 287 3.67 13.32 -19.27
C ASP A 287 3.04 14.71 -19.14
N PHE A 288 2.86 15.15 -17.89
CA PHE A 288 2.17 16.40 -17.55
C PHE A 288 2.95 17.67 -17.95
N ARG A 289 4.20 17.55 -18.43
CA ARG A 289 4.98 18.69 -18.94
C ARG A 289 4.64 19.02 -20.39
N SER A 290 4.20 18.04 -21.16
CA SER A 290 3.97 18.19 -22.59
C SER A 290 2.58 18.80 -22.80
N ALA A 291 2.51 20.12 -22.99
CA ALA A 291 1.28 20.86 -23.28
C ALA A 291 0.79 20.67 -24.72
N GLY A 292 0.98 19.48 -25.29
CA GLY A 292 0.49 19.12 -26.61
C GLY A 292 -0.71 18.21 -26.46
N VAL A 293 -1.71 18.39 -27.33
CA VAL A 293 -2.69 17.35 -27.64
C VAL A 293 -1.86 16.10 -27.93
N SER A 294 -1.81 15.16 -26.98
CA SER A 294 -1.20 13.88 -27.29
C SER A 294 -2.04 13.36 -28.46
N GLU A 295 -1.45 13.22 -29.65
CA GLU A 295 -2.09 12.54 -30.78
C GLU A 295 -2.48 11.08 -30.42
N VAL A 296 -2.07 10.64 -29.22
CA VAL A 296 -2.34 9.35 -28.58
C VAL A 296 -3.40 9.45 -27.45
N ALA A 297 -3.87 10.66 -27.08
CA ALA A 297 -4.95 10.83 -26.10
C ALA A 297 -6.19 10.05 -26.56
N GLY A 298 -6.70 9.12 -25.74
CA GLY A 298 -7.78 8.21 -26.10
C GLY A 298 -7.35 6.87 -26.72
N ARG A 299 -6.13 6.73 -27.27
CA ARG A 299 -5.66 5.45 -27.88
C ARG A 299 -5.06 4.48 -26.86
N GLU A 300 -4.30 4.99 -25.90
CA GLU A 300 -3.61 4.16 -24.88
C GLU A 300 -4.29 4.20 -23.50
N ASP A 301 -5.43 4.88 -23.36
CA ASP A 301 -6.17 4.98 -22.09
C ASP A 301 -6.77 3.65 -21.63
N SER A 302 -6.87 2.68 -22.54
CA SER A 302 -7.39 1.33 -22.25
C SER A 302 -6.32 0.34 -21.77
N THR A 303 -5.04 0.69 -21.87
CA THR A 303 -3.94 -0.21 -21.51
C THR A 303 -3.37 0.11 -20.13
N ASN A 304 -3.17 -0.93 -19.33
CA ASN A 304 -2.56 -0.79 -18.02
C ASN A 304 -1.05 -0.62 -18.15
N HIS A 305 -0.50 0.39 -17.50
CA HIS A 305 0.93 0.67 -17.51
C HIS A 305 1.54 0.47 -16.13
N LEU A 306 2.80 0.04 -16.12
CA LEU A 306 3.66 0.04 -14.94
C LEU A 306 4.74 1.10 -15.14
N LEU A 307 4.82 2.07 -14.24
CA LEU A 307 5.90 3.06 -14.20
C LEU A 307 6.87 2.70 -13.08
N LEU A 308 8.16 2.74 -13.39
CA LEU A 308 9.23 2.31 -12.51
C LEU A 308 10.06 3.53 -12.12
N TRP A 309 10.15 3.77 -10.81
CA TRP A 309 10.81 4.93 -10.22
C TRP A 309 12.02 4.46 -9.43
N GLN A 310 13.21 4.86 -9.90
CA GLN A 310 14.41 4.70 -9.11
C GLN A 310 14.53 5.87 -8.13
N THR A 311 14.60 5.53 -6.86
CA THR A 311 14.66 6.46 -5.74
C THR A 311 16.03 6.45 -5.09
#